data_AF-A0A8T7GQZ8-F1
#
_entry.id   AF-A0A8T7GQZ8-F1
#
_cell.length_a   1.000
_cell.length_b   1.000
_cell.length_c   1.000
_cell.angle_alpha   90.00
_cell.angle_beta   90.00
_cell.angle_gamma   90.00
#
_symmetry.space_group_name_H-M   'P 1'
#
loop_
_entity.id
_entity.type
_entity.pdbx_description
1 polymer ?
#
loop_
_entity_poly.entity_id
_entity_poly.type
_entity_poly.pdbx_seq_one_letter_code
_entity_poly.pdbx_strand_id
1 'polypeptide(L)'
;MASYLLSRKSMRIVQIIFGLIAVISAGIILAFPNIGIYAVLFMIALSFMFMGIERLIIGIFLPLIKQVKHLNIGMGIASILLSIICILFPNIAIEILVVIISFVLMLVGFTRIIHVLKHKEIQKWTRIIGVVLGLASIGLAIGSMVSESFGIILINFFIAVGLLAMGFELIIAGITGGHYIDVRNLKDLR
;
A
#
# COMPACT_ATOMS: atom_id res chain seq x y z
N MET A 1 -33.17 1.79 -18.00
CA MET A 1 -32.54 3.14 -17.98
C MET A 1 -32.44 3.71 -16.55
N ALA A 2 -33.45 3.54 -15.68
CA ALA A 2 -33.41 3.98 -14.27
C ALA A 2 -32.33 3.29 -13.39
N SER A 3 -32.04 2.00 -13.63
CA SER A 3 -31.01 1.25 -12.88
C SER A 3 -29.59 1.78 -13.06
N TYR A 4 -29.26 2.31 -14.25
CA TYR A 4 -27.95 2.91 -14.56
C TYR A 4 -27.78 4.31 -13.95
N LEU A 5 -28.86 5.08 -13.79
CA LEU A 5 -28.82 6.41 -13.18
C LEU A 5 -28.64 6.32 -11.65
N LEU A 6 -29.29 5.34 -11.02
CA LEU A 6 -29.06 5.01 -9.61
C LEU A 6 -27.61 4.60 -9.34
N SER A 7 -27.02 3.76 -10.21
CA SER A 7 -25.62 3.35 -10.12
C SER A 7 -24.63 4.53 -10.17
N ARG A 8 -24.85 5.52 -11.06
CA ARG A 8 -23.99 6.72 -11.15
C ARG A 8 -24.09 7.60 -9.91
N LYS A 9 -25.30 7.80 -9.36
CA LYS A 9 -25.50 8.62 -8.15
C LYS A 9 -24.93 7.92 -6.92
N SER A 10 -25.14 6.61 -6.77
CA SER A 10 -24.61 5.81 -5.67
C SER A 10 -23.09 5.79 -5.64
N MET A 11 -22.42 5.66 -6.79
CA MET A 11 -20.94 5.66 -6.79
C MET A 11 -20.37 7.03 -6.40
N ARG A 12 -20.98 8.13 -6.84
CA ARG A 12 -20.55 9.47 -6.42
C ARG A 12 -20.64 9.64 -4.91
N ILE A 13 -21.75 9.18 -4.32
CA ILE A 13 -21.96 9.20 -2.87
C ILE A 13 -20.89 8.35 -2.17
N VAL A 14 -20.65 7.13 -2.68
CA VAL A 14 -19.63 6.21 -2.16
C VAL A 14 -18.24 6.85 -2.21
N GLN A 15 -17.84 7.44 -3.33
CA GLN A 15 -16.54 8.11 -3.50
C GLN A 15 -16.36 9.26 -2.50
N ILE A 16 -17.38 10.11 -2.33
CA ILE A 16 -17.31 11.23 -1.38
C ILE A 16 -17.20 10.71 0.06
N ILE A 17 -17.97 9.70 0.43
CA ILE A 17 -17.93 9.10 1.78
C ILE A 17 -16.56 8.47 2.04
N PHE A 18 -16.05 7.62 1.15
CA PHE A 18 -14.73 7.01 1.31
C PHE A 18 -13.62 8.06 1.33
N GLY A 19 -13.74 9.12 0.52
CA GLY A 19 -12.78 10.21 0.53
C GLY A 19 -12.77 10.98 1.85
N LEU A 20 -13.94 11.29 2.42
CA LEU A 20 -14.07 11.88 3.76
C LEU A 20 -13.48 10.98 4.85
N ILE A 21 -13.79 9.68 4.81
CA ILE A 21 -13.23 8.70 5.75
C ILE A 21 -11.71 8.69 5.66
N ALA A 22 -11.13 8.70 4.46
CA ALA A 22 -9.68 8.72 4.27
C ALA A 22 -9.03 9.99 4.84
N VAL A 23 -9.61 11.17 4.59
CA VAL A 23 -9.11 12.45 5.13
C VAL A 23 -9.17 12.49 6.66
N ILE A 24 -10.30 12.07 7.24
CA ILE A 24 -10.46 12.00 8.70
C ILE A 24 -9.47 11.00 9.30
N SER A 25 -9.34 9.82 8.68
CA SER A 25 -8.40 8.78 9.13
C SER A 25 -6.95 9.27 9.09
N ALA A 26 -6.56 10.02 8.05
CA ALA A 26 -5.23 10.62 7.99
C ALA A 26 -4.99 11.60 9.14
N GLY A 27 -5.98 12.44 9.47
CA GLY A 27 -5.91 13.35 10.62
C GLY A 27 -5.73 12.60 11.95
N ILE A 28 -6.48 11.51 12.16
CA ILE A 28 -6.35 10.66 13.35
C ILE A 28 -4.96 10.01 13.43
N ILE A 29 -4.44 9.49 12.32
CA ILE A 29 -3.13 8.84 12.25
C ILE A 29 -2.00 9.83 12.57
N LEU A 30 -2.10 11.08 12.08
CA LEU A 30 -1.13 12.12 12.39
C LEU A 30 -1.19 12.56 13.85
N ALA A 31 -2.38 12.65 14.43
CA ALA A 31 -2.56 13.03 15.82
C ALA A 31 -2.13 11.92 16.80
N PHE A 32 -2.36 10.65 16.43
CA PHE A 32 -2.09 9.48 17.26
C PHE A 32 -1.35 8.40 16.45
N PRO A 33 -0.02 8.52 16.29
CA PRO A 33 0.78 7.62 15.45
C PRO A 33 0.66 6.13 15.85
N ASN A 34 0.48 5.84 17.14
CA ASN A 34 0.33 4.47 17.60
C ASN A 34 -0.92 3.80 16.99
N ILE A 35 -2.02 4.54 16.81
CA ILE A 35 -3.24 3.99 16.21
C ILE A 35 -2.99 3.57 14.75
N GLY A 36 -2.27 4.41 14.00
CA GLY A 36 -1.98 4.15 12.58
C GLY A 36 -1.16 2.88 12.38
N ILE A 37 -0.09 2.70 13.16
CA ILE A 37 0.78 1.54 12.99
C ILE A 37 0.09 0.23 13.37
N TYR A 38 -0.73 0.21 14.43
CA TYR A 38 -1.51 -0.97 14.79
C TYR A 38 -2.59 -1.29 13.76
N ALA A 39 -3.23 -0.28 13.17
CA ALA A 39 -4.21 -0.49 12.10
C ALA A 39 -3.55 -1.11 10.85
N VAL A 40 -2.38 -0.63 10.46
CA VAL A 40 -1.60 -1.20 9.34
C VAL A 40 -1.21 -2.64 9.63
N LEU A 41 -0.70 -2.91 10.82
CA LEU A 41 -0.33 -4.26 11.22
C LEU A 41 -1.54 -5.20 11.15
N PHE A 42 -2.69 -4.75 11.64
CA PHE A 42 -3.93 -5.52 11.57
C PHE A 42 -4.34 -5.82 10.11
N MET A 43 -4.24 -4.85 9.21
CA MET A 43 -4.53 -5.05 7.79
C MET A 43 -3.54 -6.00 7.12
N ILE A 44 -2.25 -5.96 7.50
CA ILE A 44 -1.24 -6.91 7.03
C ILE A 44 -1.55 -8.33 7.52
N ALA A 45 -1.88 -8.48 8.81
CA ALA A 45 -2.27 -9.77 9.37
C ALA A 45 -3.50 -10.35 8.67
N LEU A 46 -4.54 -9.54 8.49
CA LEU A 46 -5.75 -9.91 7.76
C LEU A 46 -5.43 -10.35 6.32
N SER A 47 -4.52 -9.62 5.65
CA SER A 47 -4.07 -9.94 4.29
C SER A 47 -3.33 -11.27 4.23
N PHE A 48 -2.45 -11.55 5.20
CA PHE A 48 -1.80 -12.85 5.32
C PHE A 48 -2.79 -13.97 5.64
N MET A 49 -3.82 -13.71 6.44
CA MET A 49 -4.87 -14.69 6.72
C MET A 49 -5.64 -15.06 5.45
N PHE A 50 -6.10 -14.07 4.68
CA PHE A 50 -6.82 -14.31 3.42
C PHE A 50 -5.95 -15.01 2.38
N MET A 51 -4.71 -14.53 2.18
CA MET A 51 -3.76 -15.17 1.28
C MET A 51 -3.47 -16.61 1.71
N GLY A 52 -3.37 -16.85 3.02
CA GLY A 52 -3.14 -18.18 3.57
C GLY A 52 -4.28 -19.15 3.26
N ILE A 53 -5.52 -18.71 3.48
CA ILE A 53 -6.73 -19.49 3.14
C ILE A 53 -6.81 -19.73 1.64
N GLU A 54 -6.60 -18.70 0.81
CA GLU A 54 -6.61 -18.82 -0.65
C GLU A 54 -5.61 -19.89 -1.13
N ARG A 55 -4.38 -19.85 -0.62
CA ARG A 55 -3.33 -20.79 -0.99
C ARG A 55 -3.59 -22.20 -0.49
N LEU A 56 -4.20 -22.36 0.69
CA LEU A 56 -4.66 -23.68 1.16
C LEU A 56 -5.76 -24.25 0.26
N ILE A 57 -6.76 -23.45 -0.09
CA ILE A 57 -7.86 -23.89 -0.97
C ILE A 57 -7.29 -24.31 -2.33
N ILE A 58 -6.43 -23.49 -2.93
CA ILE A 58 -5.78 -23.81 -4.21
C ILE A 58 -4.94 -25.08 -4.10
N GLY A 59 -4.15 -25.23 -3.03
CA GLY A 59 -3.32 -26.41 -2.83
C GLY A 59 -4.12 -27.71 -2.63
N ILE A 60 -5.25 -27.66 -1.93
CA ILE A 60 -6.04 -28.85 -1.60
C ILE A 60 -6.97 -29.23 -2.75
N PHE A 61 -7.70 -28.27 -3.31
CA PHE A 61 -8.84 -28.53 -4.19
C PHE A 61 -8.50 -28.45 -5.69
N LEU A 62 -7.48 -27.70 -6.11
CA LEU A 62 -7.15 -27.61 -7.53
C LEU A 62 -6.24 -28.79 -7.96
N PRO A 63 -6.48 -29.38 -9.15
CA PRO A 63 -5.64 -30.45 -9.69
C PRO A 63 -4.33 -29.88 -10.25
N LEU A 64 -3.40 -29.57 -9.34
CA LEU A 64 -2.08 -29.01 -9.65
C LEU A 64 -1.00 -30.10 -9.71
N ILE A 65 0.10 -29.80 -10.39
CA ILE A 65 1.32 -30.61 -10.34
C ILE A 65 1.83 -30.67 -8.90
N LYS A 66 2.33 -31.83 -8.46
CA LYS A 66 2.70 -32.11 -7.05
C LYS A 66 3.56 -31.01 -6.41
N GLN A 67 4.59 -30.51 -7.10
CA GLN A 67 5.48 -29.46 -6.58
C GLN A 67 4.73 -28.15 -6.28
N VAL A 68 3.88 -27.71 -7.21
CA VAL A 68 3.07 -26.50 -7.07
C VAL A 68 2.01 -26.68 -5.98
N LYS A 69 1.45 -27.88 -5.86
CA LYS A 69 0.55 -28.25 -4.76
C LYS A 69 1.22 -28.08 -3.39
N HIS A 70 2.40 -28.68 -3.20
CA HIS A 70 3.14 -28.57 -1.95
C HIS A 70 3.53 -27.12 -1.63
N LEU A 71 3.93 -26.35 -2.65
CA LEU A 71 4.26 -24.94 -2.47
C LEU A 71 3.05 -24.13 -2.01
N ASN A 72 1.87 -24.32 -2.61
CA ASN A 72 0.66 -23.61 -2.20
C ASN A 72 0.21 -23.99 -0.78
N ILE A 73 0.25 -25.28 -0.43
CA ILE A 73 -0.09 -25.73 0.93
C ILE A 73 0.90 -25.15 1.94
N GLY A 74 2.21 -25.24 1.66
CA GLY A 74 3.25 -24.70 2.53
C GLY A 74 3.15 -23.19 2.72
N MET A 75 2.96 -22.42 1.64
CA MET A 75 2.74 -20.98 1.70
C MET A 75 1.46 -20.64 2.46
N GLY A 76 0.39 -21.43 2.28
CA GLY A 76 -0.87 -21.27 2.98
C GLY A 76 -0.72 -21.38 4.50
N ILE A 77 -0.09 -22.46 4.96
CA ILE A 77 0.19 -22.68 6.39
C ILE A 77 1.09 -21.59 6.94
N ALA A 78 2.20 -21.27 6.24
CA ALA A 78 3.14 -20.25 6.67
C ALA A 78 2.47 -18.88 6.85
N SER A 79 1.63 -18.48 5.88
CA SER A 79 0.91 -17.20 5.91
C SER A 79 -0.10 -17.12 7.07
N ILE A 80 -0.81 -18.21 7.37
CA ILE A 80 -1.72 -18.26 8.53
C ILE A 80 -0.95 -18.15 9.85
N LEU A 81 0.17 -18.87 9.99
CA LEU A 81 1.00 -18.78 11.18
C LEU A 81 1.57 -17.38 11.38
N LEU A 82 2.06 -16.76 10.30
CA LEU A 82 2.53 -15.37 10.30
C LEU A 82 1.42 -14.41 10.75
N SER A 83 0.20 -14.55 10.23
CA SER A 83 -0.95 -13.75 10.67
C SER A 83 -1.22 -13.89 12.16
N ILE A 84 -1.19 -15.11 12.69
CA ILE A 84 -1.44 -15.37 14.12
C ILE A 84 -0.33 -14.72 14.97
N ILE A 85 0.94 -14.87 14.57
CA ILE A 85 2.08 -14.27 15.25
C ILE A 85 1.96 -12.75 15.27
N CYS A 86 1.59 -12.12 14.15
CA CYS A 86 1.38 -10.67 14.07
C CYS A 86 0.31 -10.18 15.05
N ILE A 87 -0.77 -10.96 15.27
CA ILE A 87 -1.85 -10.59 16.19
C ILE A 87 -1.44 -10.83 17.65
N LEU A 88 -0.75 -11.93 17.95
CA LEU A 88 -0.36 -12.29 19.32
C LEU A 88 0.80 -11.43 19.84
N PHE A 89 1.73 -11.04 18.98
CA PHE A 89 2.96 -10.32 19.33
C PHE A 89 3.10 -9.04 18.49
N PRO A 90 2.19 -8.06 18.65
CA PRO A 90 2.12 -6.93 17.74
C PRO A 90 3.34 -6.02 17.82
N ASN A 91 3.97 -5.86 19.00
CA ASN A 91 5.17 -5.02 19.13
C ASN A 91 6.36 -5.59 18.34
N ILE A 92 6.63 -6.90 18.47
CA ILE A 92 7.69 -7.57 17.70
C ILE A 92 7.40 -7.46 16.19
N ALA A 93 6.14 -7.61 15.80
CA ALA A 93 5.74 -7.49 14.41
C ALA A 93 5.92 -6.06 13.87
N ILE A 94 5.70 -5.03 14.68
CA ILE A 94 5.97 -3.63 14.34
C ILE A 94 7.45 -3.39 14.16
N GLU A 95 8.30 -3.87 15.07
CA GLU A 95 9.76 -3.76 14.95
C GLU A 95 10.25 -4.36 13.63
N ILE A 96 9.81 -5.59 13.31
CA ILE A 96 10.14 -6.27 12.05
C ILE A 96 9.61 -5.47 10.85
N LEU A 97 8.39 -4.94 10.93
CA LEU A 97 7.79 -4.15 9.87
C LEU A 97 8.59 -2.86 9.61
N VAL A 98 9.01 -2.17 10.66
CA VAL A 98 9.87 -0.96 10.56
C VAL A 98 11.18 -1.31 9.88
N VAL A 99 11.84 -2.41 10.27
CA VAL A 99 13.09 -2.84 9.65
C VAL A 99 12.91 -3.17 8.17
N ILE A 100 11.85 -3.92 7.81
CA ILE A 100 11.55 -4.27 6.41
C ILE A 100 11.31 -3.00 5.58
N ILE A 101 10.46 -2.08 6.06
CA ILE A 101 10.15 -0.84 5.34
C ILE A 101 11.39 0.02 5.20
N SER A 102 12.22 0.11 6.25
CA SER A 102 13.50 0.82 6.19
C SER A 102 14.41 0.24 5.12
N PHE A 103 14.52 -1.09 5.06
CA PHE A 103 15.31 -1.76 4.05
C PHE A 103 14.79 -1.49 2.63
N VAL A 104 13.46 -1.53 2.43
CA VAL A 104 12.83 -1.17 1.15
C VAL A 104 13.13 0.29 0.78
N LEU A 105 13.04 1.22 1.74
CA LEU A 105 13.34 2.63 1.51
C LEU A 105 14.81 2.86 1.12
N MET A 106 15.72 2.10 1.73
CA MET A 106 17.14 2.09 1.37
C MET A 106 17.36 1.59 -0.07
N LEU A 107 16.73 0.47 -0.45
CA LEU A 107 16.78 -0.07 -1.81
C LEU A 107 16.23 0.92 -2.83
N VAL A 108 15.09 1.56 -2.55
CA VAL A 108 14.50 2.61 -3.40
C VAL A 108 15.49 3.76 -3.61
N GLY A 109 16.22 4.16 -2.56
CA GLY A 109 17.27 5.17 -2.64
C GLY A 109 18.41 4.77 -3.56
N PHE A 110 18.95 3.57 -3.38
CA PHE A 110 20.01 3.03 -4.23
C PHE A 110 19.56 2.93 -5.70
N THR A 111 18.38 2.35 -5.96
CA THR A 111 17.85 2.23 -7.31
C THR A 111 17.69 3.60 -7.97
N ARG A 112 17.18 4.60 -7.24
CA ARG A 112 17.03 5.95 -7.78
C ARG A 112 18.37 6.60 -8.12
N ILE A 113 19.37 6.51 -7.24
CA ILE A 113 20.72 7.03 -7.50
C ILE A 113 21.31 6.35 -8.74
N ILE A 114 21.29 5.02 -8.78
CA ILE A 114 21.86 4.24 -9.89
C ILE A 114 21.15 4.57 -11.21
N HIS A 115 19.82 4.62 -11.21
CA HIS A 115 19.03 4.92 -12.40
C HIS A 115 19.40 6.27 -13.00
N VAL A 116 19.52 7.30 -12.15
CA VAL A 116 19.76 8.68 -12.55
C VAL A 116 21.22 8.92 -12.98
N LEU A 117 22.18 8.16 -12.41
CA LEU A 117 23.59 8.21 -12.81
C LEU A 117 23.86 7.47 -14.12
N LYS A 118 23.17 6.35 -14.39
CA LYS A 118 23.37 5.55 -15.61
C LYS A 118 22.83 6.24 -16.86
N HIS A 119 21.75 7.00 -16.76
CA HIS A 119 21.11 7.63 -17.91
C HIS A 119 21.61 9.06 -18.11
N LYS A 120 22.60 9.21 -18.99
CA LYS A 120 23.24 10.51 -19.27
C LYS A 120 22.33 11.50 -19.97
N GLU A 121 21.26 11.02 -20.61
CA GLU A 121 20.27 11.85 -21.34
C GLU A 121 19.28 12.57 -20.43
N ILE A 122 19.24 12.22 -19.13
CA ILE A 122 18.40 12.90 -18.16
C ILE A 122 18.89 14.35 -17.96
N GLN A 123 17.94 15.30 -18.00
CA GLN A 123 18.19 16.72 -17.75
C GLN A 123 18.94 16.94 -16.43
N LYS A 124 19.90 17.88 -16.41
CA LYS A 124 20.76 18.14 -15.23
C LYS A 124 19.98 18.38 -13.93
N TRP A 125 18.86 19.10 -14.00
CA TRP A 125 17.99 19.37 -12.84
C TRP A 125 17.37 18.10 -12.26
N THR A 126 16.75 17.28 -13.12
CA THR A 126 16.18 15.98 -12.74
C THR A 126 17.25 15.06 -12.17
N ARG A 127 18.48 15.14 -12.68
CA ARG A 127 19.61 14.38 -12.14
C ARG A 127 19.93 14.75 -10.69
N ILE A 128 20.04 16.05 -10.41
CA ILE A 128 20.34 16.54 -9.05
C ILE A 128 19.21 16.15 -8.10
N ILE A 129 17.95 16.38 -8.48
CA ILE A 129 16.79 16.01 -7.66
C ILE A 129 16.78 14.50 -7.39
N GLY A 130 17.04 13.68 -8.39
CA GLY A 130 17.10 12.23 -8.25
C GLY A 130 18.14 11.77 -7.23
N VAL A 131 19.35 12.32 -7.28
CA VAL A 131 20.42 11.99 -6.32
C VAL A 131 20.07 12.46 -4.91
N VAL A 132 19.59 13.69 -4.76
CA VAL A 132 19.20 14.25 -3.45
C VAL A 132 18.09 13.42 -2.82
N LEU A 133 17.05 13.08 -3.58
CA LEU A 133 15.95 12.26 -3.06
C LEU A 133 16.39 10.83 -2.72
N GLY A 134 17.36 10.28 -3.46
CA GLY A 134 17.91 8.96 -3.16
C GLY A 134 18.77 8.95 -1.90
N LEU A 135 19.59 9.98 -1.69
CA LEU A 135 20.33 10.14 -0.43
C LEU A 135 19.39 10.41 0.75
N ALA A 136 18.35 11.21 0.55
CA ALA A 136 17.34 11.46 1.57
C ALA A 136 16.65 10.15 1.99
N SER A 137 16.24 9.29 1.04
CA SER A 137 15.60 8.02 1.39
C SER A 137 16.54 7.07 2.12
N ILE A 138 17.82 7.00 1.73
CA ILE A 138 18.83 6.22 2.47
C ILE A 138 19.00 6.76 3.89
N GLY A 139 19.11 8.09 4.06
CA GLY A 139 19.24 8.71 5.38
C GLY A 139 18.02 8.45 6.27
N LEU A 140 16.82 8.57 5.72
CA LEU A 140 15.57 8.25 6.41
C LEU A 140 15.50 6.77 6.82
N ALA A 141 15.95 5.85 5.96
CA ALA A 141 16.01 4.42 6.24
C ALA A 141 16.96 4.09 7.39
N ILE A 142 18.15 4.71 7.41
CA ILE A 142 19.11 4.53 8.50
C ILE A 142 18.51 5.10 9.79
N GLY A 143 17.90 6.29 9.74
CA GLY A 143 17.25 6.90 10.89
C GLY A 143 16.16 6.01 11.49
N SER A 144 15.34 5.36 10.65
CA SER A 144 14.28 4.45 11.10
C SER A 144 14.79 3.12 11.63
N MET A 145 15.98 2.67 11.20
CA MET A 145 16.66 1.50 11.80
C MET A 145 17.29 1.82 13.16
N VAL A 146 17.78 3.04 13.36
CA VAL A 146 18.40 3.46 14.63
C VAL A 146 17.36 3.74 15.71
N SER A 147 16.22 4.32 15.33
CA SER A 147 15.13 4.63 16.25
C SER A 147 13.81 4.08 15.72
N GLU A 148 13.27 3.09 16.44
CA GLU A 148 11.97 2.50 16.14
C GLU A 148 10.86 3.57 16.13
N SER A 149 10.86 4.48 17.11
CA SER A 149 9.87 5.56 17.19
C SER A 149 9.93 6.48 15.97
N PHE A 150 11.14 6.80 15.47
CA PHE A 150 11.28 7.57 14.24
C PHE A 150 10.73 6.80 13.03
N GLY A 151 10.99 5.51 12.93
CA GLY A 151 10.43 4.64 11.89
C GLY A 151 8.90 4.61 11.90
N ILE A 152 8.29 4.46 13.08
CA ILE A 152 6.83 4.48 13.25
C ILE A 152 6.25 5.83 12.81
N ILE A 153 6.84 6.95 13.24
CA ILE A 153 6.40 8.29 12.84
C ILE A 153 6.49 8.46 11.32
N LEU A 154 7.59 8.02 10.72
CA LEU A 154 7.85 8.13 9.29
C LEU A 154 6.84 7.31 8.46
N ILE A 155 6.57 6.07 8.85
CA ILE A 155 5.56 5.22 8.20
C ILE A 155 4.19 5.88 8.26
N ASN A 156 3.78 6.34 9.44
CA ASN A 156 2.49 7.01 9.63
C ASN A 156 2.38 8.30 8.82
N PHE A 157 3.47 9.07 8.71
CA PHE A 157 3.51 10.26 7.88
C PHE A 157 3.24 9.92 6.40
N PHE A 158 3.92 8.92 5.85
CA PHE A 158 3.68 8.50 4.46
C PHE A 158 2.26 7.96 4.24
N ILE A 159 1.73 7.19 5.20
CA ILE A 159 0.36 6.68 5.13
C ILE A 159 -0.64 7.82 5.17
N ALA A 160 -0.47 8.79 6.07
CA ALA A 160 -1.36 9.94 6.18
C ALA A 160 -1.33 10.78 4.90
N VAL A 161 -0.15 11.04 4.34
CA VAL A 161 -0.02 11.76 3.05
C VAL A 161 -0.72 10.98 1.94
N GLY A 162 -0.54 9.66 1.88
CA GLY A 162 -1.21 8.80 0.90
C GLY A 162 -2.74 8.80 1.05
N LEU A 163 -3.24 8.70 2.28
CA LEU A 163 -4.67 8.76 2.60
C LEU A 163 -5.27 10.14 2.28
N LEU A 164 -4.54 11.23 2.54
CA LEU A 164 -4.98 12.57 2.17
C LEU A 164 -5.07 12.71 0.65
N ALA A 165 -4.03 12.31 -0.08
CA ALA A 165 -4.01 12.38 -1.54
C ALA A 165 -5.17 11.56 -2.14
N MET A 166 -5.34 10.31 -1.73
CA MET A 166 -6.42 9.44 -2.18
C MET A 166 -7.79 9.98 -1.75
N GLY A 167 -7.90 10.52 -0.54
CA GLY A 167 -9.14 11.09 -0.02
C GLY A 167 -9.61 12.29 -0.82
N PHE A 168 -8.69 13.22 -1.14
CA PHE A 168 -8.98 14.37 -2.00
C PHE A 168 -9.31 13.93 -3.42
N GLU A 169 -8.56 12.99 -3.99
CA GLU A 169 -8.85 12.44 -5.32
C GLU A 169 -10.26 11.84 -5.41
N LEU A 170 -10.66 11.04 -4.41
CA LEU A 170 -12.00 10.45 -4.33
C LEU A 170 -13.10 11.50 -4.18
N ILE A 171 -12.89 12.54 -3.35
CA ILE A 171 -13.85 13.64 -3.20
C ILE A 171 -14.00 14.39 -4.52
N ILE A 172 -12.89 14.74 -5.17
CA ILE A 172 -12.89 15.45 -6.46
C ILE A 172 -13.56 14.60 -7.54
N ALA A 173 -13.25 13.31 -7.63
CA ALA A 173 -13.87 12.38 -8.58
C ALA A 173 -15.39 12.24 -8.34
N GLY A 174 -15.81 12.19 -7.07
CA GLY A 174 -17.21 12.13 -6.68
C GLY A 174 -18.00 13.40 -7.05
N ILE A 175 -17.40 14.58 -6.87
CA ILE A 175 -18.00 15.88 -7.21
C ILE A 175 -18.05 16.09 -8.73
N THR A 176 -16.94 15.85 -9.42
CA THR A 176 -16.85 16.02 -10.88
C THR A 176 -17.56 14.92 -11.67
N GLY A 177 -17.84 13.78 -11.03
CA GLY A 177 -18.36 12.59 -11.69
C GLY A 177 -17.34 11.93 -12.62
N GLY A 178 -16.06 12.30 -12.52
CA GLY A 178 -14.98 11.97 -13.44
C GLY A 178 -14.21 10.72 -13.02
N HIS A 179 -14.80 9.54 -13.24
CA HIS A 179 -14.07 8.35 -13.68
C HIS A 179 -15.08 7.23 -13.96
N TYR A 180 -15.62 7.24 -15.17
CA TYR A 180 -16.17 6.05 -15.81
C TYR A 180 -15.63 6.02 -17.22
N ILE A 181 -14.81 5.00 -17.52
CA ILE A 181 -14.61 4.59 -18.90
C ILE A 181 -16.01 4.23 -19.42
N ASP A 182 -16.59 5.11 -20.23
CA ASP A 182 -17.86 4.84 -20.88
C ASP A 182 -17.61 3.76 -21.94
N VAL A 183 -18.09 2.54 -21.66
CA VAL A 183 -17.98 1.40 -22.58
C VAL A 183 -18.69 1.68 -23.93
N ARG A 184 -19.45 2.78 -24.05
CA ARG A 184 -19.98 3.28 -25.33
C ARG A 184 -18.89 3.74 -26.31
N ASN A 185 -17.78 4.29 -25.84
CA ASN A 185 -16.71 4.78 -26.73
C ASN A 185 -15.95 3.67 -27.48
N LEU A 186 -16.21 2.40 -27.16
CA LEU A 186 -15.62 1.26 -27.88
C LEU A 186 -16.49 0.76 -29.04
N LYS A 187 -17.74 1.22 -29.15
CA LYS A 187 -18.64 0.85 -30.26
C LYS A 187 -18.51 1.77 -31.47
N ASP A 188 -17.98 2.98 -31.27
CA ASP A 188 -17.77 3.97 -32.33
C ASP A 188 -16.39 3.82 -33.02
N LEU A 189 -15.63 2.77 -32.68
CA LEU A 189 -14.31 2.43 -33.24
C LEU A 189 -14.33 1.15 -34.10
N ARG A 190 -15.49 0.76 -34.64
CA ARG A 190 -15.62 -0.30 -35.65
C ARG A 190 -16.13 0.23 -36.98
#